data_AF-J8DSZ7-F1
#
_entry.id   AF-J8DSZ7-F1
#
_cell.length_a   1.000
_cell.length_b   1.000
_cell.length_c   1.000
_cell.angle_alpha   90.00
_cell.angle_beta   90.00
_cell.angle_gamma   90.00
#
_symmetry.space_group_name_H-M   'P 1'
#
loop_
_entity.id
_entity.type
_entity.pdbx_description
1 polymer ?
#
loop_
_entity_poly.entity_id
_entity_poly.type
_entity_poly.pdbx_seq_one_letter_code
_entity_poly.pdbx_strand_id
1 'polypeptide(L)'
;MVDQSTNQKSYAPIVITLSVIVNAIILFLFFGPVGYEGEVHFDVTILPMLNAIFNSFTFVFLLAALFSIIKKNVKMHRGFILAAFTTTLLFCVSYLSYHYLAPATHFGGDGFIKYVYFIILITHIILAAIIVPLALFALVFGFTNQLTRHRKIVRWTMPIWLYVSLSGVIVYLMISPYYQ
;
A
#
# COMPACT_ATOMS: atom_id res chain seq x y z
N MET A 1 -37.24 -29.90 0.65
CA MET A 1 -36.39 -28.80 1.13
C MET A 1 -35.30 -28.60 0.09
N VAL A 2 -35.44 -27.60 -0.76
CA VAL A 2 -34.45 -27.31 -1.82
C VAL A 2 -33.28 -26.61 -1.14
N ASP A 3 -32.14 -27.28 -1.10
CA ASP A 3 -30.87 -26.71 -0.69
C ASP A 3 -30.55 -25.53 -1.62
N GLN A 4 -30.80 -24.32 -1.13
CA GLN A 4 -30.30 -23.11 -1.78
C GLN A 4 -28.81 -23.02 -1.49
N SER A 5 -28.02 -23.79 -2.24
CA SER A 5 -26.61 -23.51 -2.46
C SER A 5 -26.53 -22.15 -3.15
N THR A 6 -26.59 -21.08 -2.35
CA THR A 6 -26.36 -19.73 -2.83
C THR A 6 -25.02 -19.76 -3.55
N ASN A 7 -25.09 -19.61 -4.88
CA ASN A 7 -23.94 -19.41 -5.74
C ASN A 7 -23.32 -18.06 -5.35
N GLN A 8 -22.67 -18.03 -4.19
CA GLN A 8 -21.89 -16.90 -3.74
C GLN A 8 -20.73 -16.86 -4.70
N LYS A 9 -20.79 -15.95 -5.68
CA LYS A 9 -19.65 -15.59 -6.50
C LYS A 9 -18.47 -15.39 -5.54
N SER A 10 -17.55 -16.35 -5.55
CA SER A 10 -16.40 -16.31 -4.67
C SER A 10 -15.48 -15.28 -5.28
N TYR A 11 -15.50 -14.06 -4.73
CA TYR A 11 -14.56 -13.01 -5.12
C TYR A 11 -13.16 -13.28 -4.51
N ALA A 12 -13.04 -14.26 -3.63
CA ALA A 12 -11.78 -14.69 -3.04
C ALA A 12 -10.71 -15.07 -4.07
N PRO A 13 -10.97 -15.93 -5.09
CA PRO A 13 -10.00 -16.20 -6.14
C PRO A 13 -9.53 -14.94 -6.88
N ILE A 14 -10.43 -14.00 -7.22
CA ILE A 14 -10.05 -12.75 -7.90
C ILE A 14 -9.11 -11.91 -7.03
N VAL A 15 -9.46 -11.74 -5.74
CA VAL A 15 -8.64 -10.99 -4.79
C VAL A 15 -7.27 -11.65 -4.60
N ILE A 16 -7.24 -12.97 -4.45
CA ILE A 16 -6.00 -13.74 -4.29
C ILE A 16 -5.14 -13.61 -5.56
N THR A 17 -5.71 -13.86 -6.74
CA THR A 17 -4.98 -13.73 -8.01
C THR A 17 -4.40 -12.34 -8.19
N LEU A 18 -5.18 -11.27 -7.97
CA LEU A 18 -4.70 -9.90 -8.09
C LEU A 18 -3.58 -9.60 -7.07
N SER A 19 -3.76 -10.02 -5.82
CA SER A 19 -2.75 -9.82 -4.76
C SER A 19 -1.46 -10.56 -5.06
N VAL A 20 -1.55 -11.81 -5.54
CA VAL A 20 -0.40 -12.61 -5.93
C VAL A 20 0.33 -11.98 -7.11
N ILE A 21 -0.40 -11.50 -8.13
CA ILE A 21 0.18 -10.81 -9.28
C ILE A 21 0.93 -9.55 -8.82
N VAL A 22 0.31 -8.70 -7.99
CA VAL A 22 0.94 -7.46 -7.51
C VAL A 22 2.21 -7.77 -6.72
N ASN A 23 2.16 -8.72 -5.78
CA ASN A 23 3.34 -9.10 -4.99
C ASN A 23 4.42 -9.78 -5.85
N ALA A 24 4.03 -10.59 -6.84
CA ALA A 24 4.98 -11.21 -7.77
C ALA A 24 5.68 -10.17 -8.65
N ILE A 25 4.96 -9.14 -9.12
CA ILE A 25 5.56 -8.02 -9.86
C ILE A 25 6.55 -7.27 -8.98
N ILE A 26 6.17 -6.94 -7.73
CA ILE A 26 7.08 -6.29 -6.78
C ILE A 26 8.33 -7.15 -6.58
N LEU A 27 8.19 -8.46 -6.33
CA LEU A 27 9.32 -9.35 -6.11
C LEU A 27 10.21 -9.47 -7.34
N PHE A 28 9.61 -9.59 -8.53
CA PHE A 28 10.35 -9.67 -9.79
C PHE A 28 11.11 -8.39 -10.09
N LEU A 29 10.54 -7.22 -9.79
CA LEU A 29 11.22 -5.94 -9.97
C LEU A 29 12.41 -5.78 -9.02
N PHE A 30 12.29 -6.28 -7.77
CA PHE A 30 13.33 -6.17 -6.74
C PHE A 30 14.47 -7.18 -6.88
N PHE A 31 14.18 -8.40 -7.33
CA PHE A 31 15.15 -9.49 -7.40
C PHE A 31 15.48 -9.93 -8.83
N GLY A 32 14.75 -9.44 -9.83
CA GLY A 32 15.00 -9.73 -11.22
C GLY A 32 16.12 -8.85 -11.80
N PRO A 33 16.74 -9.26 -12.91
CA PRO A 33 17.76 -8.48 -13.63
C PRO A 33 17.07 -7.40 -14.48
N VAL A 34 16.22 -6.58 -13.87
CA VAL A 34 15.41 -5.56 -14.54
C VAL A 34 15.82 -4.21 -13.96
N GLY A 35 16.62 -3.47 -14.72
CA GLY A 35 16.96 -2.09 -14.43
C GLY A 35 17.04 -1.34 -15.75
N TYR A 36 16.51 -0.13 -15.80
CA TYR A 36 16.63 0.71 -16.98
C TYR A 36 18.08 1.20 -17.10
N GLU A 37 18.81 0.67 -18.10
CA GLU A 37 20.21 1.05 -18.38
C GLU A 37 20.33 2.26 -19.34
N GLY A 38 19.21 2.89 -19.71
CA GLY A 38 19.21 4.07 -20.58
C GLY A 38 19.48 5.37 -19.82
N GLU A 39 19.85 6.44 -20.55
CA GLU A 39 19.95 7.77 -19.95
C GLU A 39 18.55 8.32 -19.65
N VAL A 40 18.28 8.63 -18.38
CA VAL A 40 17.03 9.26 -17.95
C VAL A 40 17.25 10.77 -17.94
N HIS A 41 16.65 11.49 -18.87
CA HIS A 41 16.76 12.96 -18.99
C HIS A 41 15.88 13.74 -17.98
N PHE A 42 15.18 13.05 -17.06
CA PHE A 42 14.31 13.64 -16.05
C PHE A 42 14.80 13.32 -14.64
N ASP A 43 14.57 14.24 -13.71
CA ASP A 43 14.95 14.09 -12.33
C ASP A 43 14.12 12.99 -11.65
N VAL A 44 14.75 11.82 -11.45
CA VAL A 44 14.11 10.61 -10.92
C VAL A 44 13.76 10.77 -9.44
N THR A 45 14.30 11.78 -8.75
CA THR A 45 14.02 12.11 -7.34
C THR A 45 12.60 12.66 -7.11
N ILE A 46 11.90 13.08 -8.17
CA ILE A 46 10.49 13.50 -8.12
C ILE A 46 9.58 12.32 -7.76
N LEU A 47 9.91 11.10 -8.21
CA LEU A 47 9.07 9.92 -7.99
C LEU A 47 9.01 9.51 -6.50
N PRO A 48 10.14 9.45 -5.75
CA PRO A 48 10.12 9.29 -4.29
C PRO A 48 9.31 10.37 -3.55
N MET A 49 9.42 11.63 -3.97
CA MET A 49 8.62 12.72 -3.39
C MET A 49 7.13 12.48 -3.60
N LEU A 50 6.74 12.12 -4.83
CA LEU A 50 5.36 11.81 -5.18
C LEU A 50 4.83 10.60 -4.38
N ASN A 51 5.67 9.59 -4.19
CA ASN A 51 5.36 8.42 -3.35
C ASN A 51 5.05 8.81 -1.90
N ALA A 52 5.85 9.70 -1.31
CA ALA A 52 5.60 10.21 0.04
C ALA A 52 4.32 11.04 0.13
N ILE A 53 4.04 11.86 -0.89
CA ILE A 53 2.80 12.64 -0.99
C ILE A 53 1.58 11.70 -1.04
N PHE A 54 1.61 10.67 -1.90
CA PHE A 54 0.52 9.71 -2.00
C PHE A 54 0.29 8.91 -0.71
N ASN A 55 1.36 8.51 -0.02
CA ASN A 55 1.26 7.87 1.29
C ASN A 55 0.66 8.82 2.35
N SER A 56 1.05 10.09 2.34
CA SER A 56 0.48 11.11 3.23
C SER A 56 -1.02 11.29 2.99
N PHE A 57 -1.44 11.41 1.73
CA PHE A 57 -2.86 11.48 1.38
C PHE A 57 -3.62 10.23 1.81
N THR A 58 -3.04 9.05 1.58
CA THR A 58 -3.61 7.78 2.00
C THR A 58 -3.82 7.75 3.51
N PHE A 59 -2.82 8.16 4.30
CA PHE A 59 -2.91 8.24 5.76
C PHE A 59 -4.05 9.17 6.22
N VAL A 60 -4.14 10.38 5.64
CA VAL A 60 -5.19 11.36 5.95
C VAL A 60 -6.57 10.82 5.59
N PHE A 61 -6.73 10.19 4.41
CA PHE A 61 -8.00 9.60 4.00
C PHE A 61 -8.41 8.44 4.91
N LEU A 62 -7.48 7.62 5.37
CA LEU A 62 -7.76 6.55 6.33
C LEU A 62 -8.22 7.09 7.69
N LEU A 63 -7.58 8.15 8.19
CA LEU A 63 -8.05 8.82 9.41
C LEU A 63 -9.45 9.43 9.23
N ALA A 64 -9.71 10.08 8.11
CA ALA A 64 -11.03 10.62 7.78
C ALA A 64 -12.09 9.51 7.64
N ALA A 65 -11.73 8.37 7.05
CA ALA A 65 -12.56 7.18 6.95
C ALA A 65 -12.89 6.60 8.34
N LEU A 66 -11.90 6.55 9.24
CA LEU A 66 -12.05 6.08 10.61
C LEU A 66 -12.97 7.01 11.42
N PHE A 67 -12.78 8.32 11.30
CA PHE A 67 -13.63 9.30 11.96
C PHE A 67 -15.08 9.24 11.45
N SER A 68 -15.26 9.07 10.14
CA SER A 68 -16.57 8.96 9.51
C SER A 68 -17.34 7.72 9.99
N ILE A 69 -16.67 6.57 10.16
CA ILE A 69 -17.33 5.35 10.64
C ILE A 69 -17.66 5.43 12.13
N ILE A 70 -16.83 6.10 12.95
CA ILE A 70 -17.14 6.37 14.36
C ILE A 70 -18.40 7.23 14.47
N LYS A 71 -18.56 8.23 13.59
CA LYS A 71 -19.78 9.02 13.43
C LYS A 71 -20.96 8.28 12.77
N LYS A 72 -20.81 6.98 12.50
CA LYS A 72 -21.79 6.13 11.78
C LYS A 72 -22.15 6.63 10.38
N ASN A 73 -21.35 7.52 9.78
CA ASN A 73 -21.57 8.01 8.42
C ASN A 73 -20.90 7.08 7.40
N VAL A 74 -21.63 6.03 7.02
CA VAL A 74 -21.15 4.99 6.10
C VAL A 74 -20.88 5.54 4.69
N LYS A 75 -21.65 6.53 4.23
CA LYS A 75 -21.47 7.14 2.90
C LYS A 75 -20.11 7.83 2.79
N MET A 76 -19.77 8.67 3.78
CA MET A 76 -18.47 9.35 3.81
C MET A 76 -17.33 8.35 4.01
N HIS A 77 -17.50 7.36 4.89
CA HIS A 77 -16.51 6.30 5.09
C HIS A 77 -16.16 5.59 3.77
N ARG A 78 -17.16 5.17 2.98
CA ARG A 78 -16.96 4.54 1.67
C ARG A 78 -16.19 5.46 0.71
N GLY A 79 -16.54 6.74 0.67
CA GLY A 79 -15.84 7.73 -0.17
C GLY A 79 -14.36 7.85 0.19
N PHE A 80 -14.04 7.98 1.48
CA PHE A 80 -12.64 8.09 1.93
C PHE A 80 -11.85 6.79 1.76
N ILE A 81 -12.45 5.62 1.97
CA ILE A 81 -11.79 4.34 1.70
C ILE A 81 -11.46 4.19 0.21
N LEU A 82 -12.36 4.60 -0.69
CA LEU A 82 -12.08 4.59 -2.12
C LEU A 82 -10.96 5.57 -2.49
N ALA A 83 -10.99 6.78 -1.94
CA ALA A 83 -9.92 7.76 -2.14
C ALA A 83 -8.56 7.21 -1.65
N ALA A 84 -8.50 6.62 -0.46
CA ALA A 84 -7.30 6.00 0.10
C ALA A 84 -6.79 4.84 -0.77
N PHE A 85 -7.70 4.01 -1.29
CA PHE A 85 -7.34 2.92 -2.18
C PHE A 85 -6.78 3.44 -3.51
N THR A 86 -7.41 4.45 -4.10
CA THR A 86 -6.94 5.07 -5.34
C THR A 86 -5.56 5.72 -5.16
N THR A 87 -5.32 6.45 -4.07
CA THR A 87 -3.99 7.02 -3.80
C THR A 87 -2.94 5.94 -3.52
N THR A 88 -3.31 4.84 -2.85
CA THR A 88 -2.42 3.68 -2.66
C THR A 88 -2.05 3.02 -3.99
N LEU A 89 -3.00 2.93 -4.92
CA LEU A 89 -2.76 2.40 -6.26
C LEU A 89 -1.79 3.31 -7.06
N LEU A 90 -2.01 4.62 -7.02
CA LEU A 90 -1.11 5.60 -7.64
C LEU A 90 0.30 5.55 -7.04
N PHE A 91 0.39 5.42 -5.72
CA PHE A 91 1.66 5.16 -5.02
C PHE A 91 2.35 3.90 -5.56
N CYS A 92 1.64 2.78 -5.67
CA CYS A 92 2.22 1.53 -6.16
C CYS A 92 2.79 1.67 -7.57
N VAL A 93 2.04 2.29 -8.48
CA VAL A 93 2.50 2.52 -9.87
C VAL A 93 3.74 3.43 -9.90
N SER A 94 3.71 4.55 -9.17
CA SER A 94 4.83 5.49 -9.09
C SER A 94 6.07 4.85 -8.44
N TYR A 95 5.89 4.04 -7.40
CA TYR A 95 6.96 3.31 -6.72
C TYR A 95 7.63 2.26 -7.60
N LEU A 96 6.83 1.43 -8.29
CA LEU A 96 7.35 0.45 -9.24
C LEU A 96 8.07 1.13 -10.40
N SER A 97 7.55 2.26 -10.88
CA SER A 97 8.20 3.06 -11.94
C SER A 97 9.55 3.59 -11.48
N TYR A 98 9.64 4.13 -10.25
CA TYR A 98 10.91 4.57 -9.67
C TYR A 98 11.93 3.44 -9.58
N HIS A 99 11.53 2.28 -9.05
CA HIS A 99 12.45 1.16 -8.86
C HIS A 99 12.90 0.53 -10.19
N TYR A 100 12.11 0.68 -11.26
CA TYR A 100 12.53 0.29 -12.61
C TYR A 100 13.51 1.28 -13.24
N LEU A 101 13.31 2.59 -13.00
CA LEU A 101 14.08 3.68 -13.65
C LEU A 101 15.34 4.09 -12.90
N ALA A 102 15.37 3.95 -11.58
CA ALA A 102 16.47 4.41 -10.75
C ALA A 102 17.36 3.24 -10.31
N PRO A 103 18.70 3.37 -10.39
CA PRO A 103 19.59 2.43 -9.74
C PRO A 103 19.35 2.42 -8.23
N ALA A 104 19.57 1.27 -7.58
CA ALA A 104 19.32 1.11 -6.15
C ALA A 104 20.10 2.15 -5.33
N THR A 105 19.39 3.14 -4.78
CA THR A 105 19.99 4.15 -3.91
C THR A 105 20.39 3.51 -2.58
N HIS A 106 21.69 3.47 -2.32
CA HIS A 106 22.22 2.98 -1.06
C HIS A 106 22.07 4.04 0.03
N PHE A 107 21.46 3.65 1.16
CA PHE A 107 21.38 4.51 2.33
C PHE A 107 22.79 4.75 2.91
N GLY A 108 23.28 5.98 2.79
CA GLY A 108 24.62 6.40 3.21
C GLY A 108 24.76 6.82 4.67
N GLY A 109 23.70 6.68 5.49
CA GLY A 109 23.77 7.02 6.91
C GLY A 109 24.56 5.99 7.72
N ASP A 110 25.44 6.47 8.61
CA ASP A 110 26.26 5.64 9.50
C ASP A 110 25.64 5.45 10.90
N GLY A 111 26.03 4.38 11.59
CA GLY A 111 25.71 4.15 12.99
C GLY A 111 24.26 3.76 13.29
N PHE A 112 23.71 4.27 14.40
CA PHE A 112 22.40 3.88 14.94
C PHE A 112 21.22 4.20 14.00
N ILE A 113 21.31 5.28 13.23
CA ILE A 113 20.25 5.74 12.31
C ILE A 113 20.02 4.71 11.18
N LYS A 114 21.08 4.04 10.73
CA LYS A 114 21.00 2.96 9.74
C LYS A 114 20.15 1.78 10.21
N TYR A 115 20.36 1.34 11.45
CA TYR A 115 19.59 0.24 12.03
C TYR A 115 18.11 0.60 12.16
N VAL A 116 17.80 1.82 12.63
CA VAL A 116 16.42 2.31 12.71
C VAL A 116 15.77 2.35 11.32
N TYR A 117 16.49 2.86 10.32
CA TYR A 117 16.01 2.90 8.93
C TYR A 117 15.68 1.50 8.41
N PHE A 118 16.61 0.54 8.51
CA PHE A 118 16.38 -0.81 8.00
C PHE A 118 15.28 -1.55 8.76
N ILE A 119 15.15 -1.35 10.08
CA ILE A 119 14.05 -1.93 10.85
C ILE A 119 12.72 -1.42 10.31
N ILE A 120 12.56 -0.10 10.16
CA ILE A 120 11.32 0.51 9.65
C ILE A 120 11.08 0.09 8.20
N LEU A 121 12.11 0.04 7.36
CA LEU A 121 11.99 -0.35 5.96
C LEU A 121 11.54 -1.80 5.82
N ILE A 122 12.18 -2.72 6.54
CA ILE A 122 11.85 -4.15 6.51
C ILE A 122 10.43 -4.38 7.02
N THR A 123 10.06 -3.77 8.15
CA THR A 123 8.68 -3.89 8.67
C THR A 123 7.68 -3.29 7.71
N HIS A 124 7.98 -2.14 7.10
CA HIS A 124 7.14 -1.50 6.10
C HIS A 124 6.89 -2.41 4.90
N ILE A 125 7.94 -2.99 4.30
CA ILE A 125 7.82 -3.87 3.12
C ILE A 125 6.99 -5.12 3.44
N ILE A 126 7.26 -5.78 4.57
CA ILE A 126 6.53 -6.98 4.98
C ILE A 126 5.05 -6.65 5.21
N LEU A 127 4.75 -5.56 5.94
CA LEU A 127 3.37 -5.16 6.20
C LEU A 127 2.68 -4.64 4.93
N ALA A 128 3.41 -4.03 3.99
CA ALA A 128 2.89 -3.62 2.70
C ALA A 128 2.48 -4.82 1.84
N ALA A 129 3.28 -5.90 1.82
CA ALA A 129 2.89 -7.13 1.13
C ALA A 129 1.62 -7.75 1.71
N ILE A 130 1.49 -7.73 3.05
CA ILE A 130 0.33 -8.25 3.77
C ILE A 130 -0.92 -7.37 3.59
N ILE A 131 -0.75 -6.05 3.48
CA ILE A 131 -1.90 -5.13 3.40
C ILE A 131 -2.62 -5.20 2.06
N VAL A 132 -1.92 -5.53 0.96
CA VAL A 132 -2.53 -5.66 -0.39
C VAL A 132 -3.74 -6.62 -0.39
N PRO A 133 -3.59 -7.90 -0.01
CA PRO A 133 -4.74 -8.82 0.04
C PRO A 133 -5.77 -8.39 1.07
N LEU A 134 -5.35 -7.91 2.24
CA LEU A 134 -6.27 -7.48 3.30
C LEU A 134 -7.16 -6.31 2.87
N ALA A 135 -6.59 -5.30 2.20
CA ALA A 135 -7.32 -4.14 1.70
C ALA A 135 -8.31 -4.54 0.60
N LEU A 136 -7.90 -5.42 -0.32
CA LEU A 136 -8.79 -5.94 -1.36
C LEU A 136 -9.95 -6.76 -0.78
N PHE A 137 -9.70 -7.65 0.20
CA PHE A 137 -10.77 -8.35 0.90
C PHE A 137 -11.71 -7.40 1.66
N ALA A 138 -11.16 -6.38 2.33
CA ALA A 138 -11.95 -5.37 3.03
C ALA A 138 -12.88 -4.62 2.06
N LEU A 139 -12.38 -4.23 0.89
CA LEU A 139 -13.19 -3.62 -0.17
C LEU A 139 -14.28 -4.55 -0.69
N VAL A 140 -13.93 -5.77 -1.07
CA VAL A 140 -14.89 -6.76 -1.57
C VAL A 140 -16.00 -7.04 -0.56
N PHE A 141 -15.66 -7.21 0.72
CA PHE A 141 -16.67 -7.40 1.77
C PHE A 141 -17.51 -6.14 2.02
N GLY A 142 -16.93 -4.95 1.84
CA GLY A 142 -17.66 -3.68 1.87
C GLY A 142 -18.65 -3.53 0.72
N PHE A 143 -18.26 -3.92 -0.50
CA PHE A 143 -19.09 -3.87 -1.71
C PHE A 143 -20.19 -4.94 -1.73
N THR A 144 -19.89 -6.14 -1.26
CA THR A 144 -20.85 -7.25 -1.17
C THR A 144 -21.76 -7.17 0.06
N ASN A 145 -21.70 -6.07 0.82
CA ASN A 145 -22.44 -5.87 2.08
C ASN A 145 -22.23 -6.98 3.13
N GLN A 146 -21.11 -7.70 3.10
CA GLN A 146 -20.76 -8.72 4.09
C GLN A 146 -20.15 -8.07 5.34
N LEU A 147 -20.95 -7.26 6.06
CA LEU A 147 -20.48 -6.38 7.14
C LEU A 147 -19.83 -7.13 8.31
N THR A 148 -20.27 -8.35 8.62
CA THR A 148 -19.69 -9.18 9.70
C THR A 148 -18.24 -9.56 9.40
N ARG A 149 -17.99 -10.05 8.18
CA ARG A 149 -16.64 -10.40 7.70
C ARG A 149 -15.78 -9.16 7.50
N HIS A 150 -16.35 -8.09 6.95
CA HIS A 150 -15.68 -6.79 6.79
C HIS A 150 -15.16 -6.28 8.15
N ARG A 151 -16.00 -6.21 9.20
CA ARG A 151 -15.57 -5.75 10.52
C ARG A 151 -14.45 -6.59 11.13
N LYS A 152 -14.48 -7.92 10.91
CA LYS A 152 -13.46 -8.85 11.42
C LYS A 152 -12.08 -8.58 10.81
N ILE A 153 -12.03 -8.35 9.50
CA ILE A 153 -10.78 -8.07 8.78
C ILE A 153 -10.32 -6.63 9.03
N VAL A 154 -11.22 -5.65 8.93
CA VAL A 154 -10.89 -4.21 9.02
C VAL A 154 -10.32 -3.81 10.37
N ARG A 155 -10.66 -4.52 11.46
CA ARG A 155 -9.99 -4.36 12.76
C ARG A 155 -8.47 -4.47 12.67
N TRP A 156 -7.96 -5.33 11.80
CA TRP A 156 -6.53 -5.54 11.58
C TRP A 156 -6.03 -4.75 10.38
N THR A 157 -6.81 -4.68 9.30
CA THR A 157 -6.45 -3.92 8.09
C THR A 157 -6.22 -2.44 8.39
N MET A 158 -7.11 -1.77 9.15
CA MET A 158 -6.94 -0.33 9.41
C MET A 158 -5.64 0.04 10.12
N PRO A 159 -5.28 -0.56 11.28
CA PRO A 159 -4.04 -0.19 11.95
C PRO A 159 -2.80 -0.53 11.10
N ILE A 160 -2.81 -1.67 10.38
CA ILE A 160 -1.70 -2.02 9.48
C ILE A 160 -1.60 -1.00 8.33
N TRP A 161 -2.72 -0.60 7.73
CA TRP A 161 -2.73 0.34 6.62
C TRP A 161 -2.28 1.75 7.05
N LEU A 162 -2.70 2.20 8.24
CA LEU A 162 -2.21 3.44 8.84
C LEU A 162 -0.71 3.35 9.14
N TYR A 163 -0.22 2.23 9.68
CA TYR A 163 1.19 2.04 9.94
C TYR A 163 2.03 2.08 8.65
N VAL A 164 1.61 1.36 7.61
CA VAL A 164 2.32 1.31 6.32
C VAL A 164 2.35 2.69 5.67
N SER A 165 1.21 3.39 5.61
CA SER A 165 1.17 4.74 5.02
C SER A 165 2.03 5.74 5.80
N LEU A 166 2.04 5.72 7.12
CA LEU A 166 2.89 6.59 7.93
C LEU A 166 4.38 6.25 7.80
N SER A 167 4.73 4.97 7.93
CA SER A 167 6.13 4.51 7.81
C SER A 167 6.69 4.77 6.42
N GLY A 168 5.88 4.73 5.35
CA GLY A 168 6.31 5.10 4.01
C GLY A 168 6.76 6.56 3.91
N VAL A 169 6.08 7.48 4.60
CA VAL A 169 6.49 8.89 4.68
C VAL A 169 7.79 9.02 5.48
N ILE A 170 7.90 8.32 6.61
CA ILE A 170 9.10 8.36 7.47
C ILE A 170 10.32 7.83 6.71
N VAL A 171 10.20 6.68 6.03
CA VAL A 171 11.27 6.10 5.21
C VAL A 171 11.72 7.10 4.15
N TYR A 172 10.78 7.76 3.46
CA TYR A 172 11.12 8.82 2.50
C TYR A 172 11.85 9.98 3.16
N LEU A 173 11.37 10.52 4.28
CA LEU A 173 12.02 11.63 4.97
C LEU A 173 13.42 11.28 5.49
N MET A 174 13.67 10.01 5.82
CA MET A 174 14.98 9.54 6.26
C MET A 174 15.96 9.39 5.10
N ILE A 175 15.50 8.93 3.93
CA ILE A 175 16.35 8.75 2.75
C ILE A 175 16.45 10.03 1.89
N SER A 176 15.51 10.97 2.02
CA SER A 176 15.47 12.19 1.21
C SER A 176 16.73 13.04 1.27
N PRO A 177 17.46 13.15 2.40
CA PRO A 177 18.73 13.88 2.44
C PRO A 177 19.87 13.17 1.70
N TYR A 178 19.69 11.89 1.34
CA TYR A 178 20.68 11.05 0.68
C TYR A 178 20.37 10.82 -0.81
N TYR A 179 19.27 11.36 -1.33
CA TYR A 179 19.08 11.45 -2.78
C TYR A 179 20.08 12.49 -3.31
N GLN A 180 21.10 12.00 -4.02
CA GLN A 180 22.11 12.79 -4.74
C GLN A 180 21.79 12.82 -6.23
#